data_AF-A0A2T3BEK5-F1
#
_entry.id   AF-A0A2T3BEK5-F1
#
_cell.length_a   1.000
_cell.length_b   1.000
_cell.length_c   1.000
_cell.angle_alpha   90.00
_cell.angle_beta   90.00
_cell.angle_gamma   90.00
#
_symmetry.space_group_name_H-M   'P 1'
#
loop_
_entity.id
_entity.type
_entity.pdbx_description
1 polymer ?
#
loop_
_entity_poly.entity_id
_entity_poly.type
_entity_poly.pdbx_seq_one_letter_code
_entity_poly.pdbx_strand_id
1 'polypeptide(L)'
;MIEEAPSLRYDAEQRMVANEGGFTLLAEMREMRARIMALESQSQKLVSQSQKLESHRQKHMDIRQRAISTWVRDALNEDTERRKEEIRRLNKDVIHGGDVRSDAMVVTERYKKSSTEWQSFGTLYGLSPDDVHDLDQQRCYGSLQALDRAASILLKNARTSLPTEVMKTRQDIVAMLMEGEYEEAEKTSSTFLCEDESSVAGE
;
A
#
# COMPACT_ATOMS: atom_id res chain seq x y z
N MET A 1 -20.84 67.06 -18.41
CA MET A 1 -21.25 66.21 -17.27
C MET A 1 -20.09 66.21 -16.30
N ILE A 2 -20.27 66.81 -15.12
CA ILE A 2 -19.25 66.81 -14.07
C ILE A 2 -19.44 65.50 -13.32
N GLU A 3 -18.45 64.60 -13.36
CA GLU A 3 -18.46 63.42 -12.50
C GLU A 3 -18.33 63.91 -11.05
N GLU A 4 -19.37 63.70 -10.25
CA GLU A 4 -19.33 64.00 -8.81
C GLU A 4 -18.19 63.21 -8.16
N ALA A 5 -17.34 63.90 -7.41
CA ALA A 5 -16.22 63.28 -6.74
C ALA A 5 -16.74 62.20 -5.74
N PRO A 6 -16.13 61.01 -5.69
CA PRO A 6 -16.57 59.94 -4.79
C PRO A 6 -16.62 60.42 -3.33
N SER A 7 -17.80 60.35 -2.71
CA SER A 7 -17.96 60.75 -1.31
C SER A 7 -17.18 59.84 -0.37
N LEU A 8 -16.39 60.45 0.53
CA LEU A 8 -15.65 59.75 1.56
C LEU A 8 -16.57 59.47 2.76
N ARG A 9 -16.50 58.27 3.31
CA ARG A 9 -17.19 57.87 4.55
C ARG A 9 -16.18 57.38 5.57
N TYR A 10 -16.43 57.68 6.84
CA TYR A 10 -15.63 57.18 7.95
C TYR A 10 -16.25 55.90 8.51
N ASP A 11 -15.48 54.82 8.56
CA ASP A 11 -15.81 53.58 9.27
C ASP A 11 -15.14 53.60 10.64
N ALA A 12 -15.95 53.71 11.68
CA ALA A 12 -15.47 53.79 13.06
C ALA A 12 -14.93 52.46 13.60
N GLU A 13 -15.41 51.33 13.08
CA GLU A 13 -14.95 49.99 13.46
C GLU A 13 -13.52 49.75 12.96
N GLN A 14 -13.23 50.22 11.75
CA GLN A 14 -11.91 50.13 11.13
C GLN A 14 -11.03 51.35 11.39
N ARG A 15 -11.61 52.43 11.95
CA ARG A 15 -10.99 53.74 12.16
C ARG A 15 -10.35 54.30 10.88
N MET A 16 -11.08 54.27 9.76
CA MET A 16 -10.56 54.68 8.46
C MET A 16 -11.56 55.45 7.62
N VAL A 17 -11.06 56.28 6.69
CA VAL A 17 -11.87 57.02 5.72
C VAL A 17 -11.62 56.47 4.32
N ALA A 18 -12.65 56.00 3.64
CA ALA A 18 -12.59 55.52 2.27
C ALA A 18 -13.87 55.86 1.50
N ASN A 19 -13.84 55.76 0.18
CA ASN A 19 -15.07 55.72 -0.62
C ASN A 19 -15.64 54.28 -0.64
N GLU A 20 -16.81 54.08 -1.24
CA GLU A 20 -17.46 52.76 -1.30
C GLU A 20 -16.57 51.68 -1.93
N GLY A 21 -15.88 51.99 -3.03
CA GLY A 21 -14.93 51.06 -3.65
C GLY A 21 -13.78 50.65 -2.72
N GLY A 22 -13.27 51.58 -1.92
CA GLY A 22 -12.25 51.29 -0.90
C GLY A 22 -12.74 50.35 0.20
N PHE A 23 -13.99 50.49 0.65
CA PHE A 23 -14.58 49.57 1.62
C PHE A 23 -14.80 48.16 1.05
N THR A 24 -15.30 48.06 -0.19
CA THR A 24 -15.45 46.77 -0.88
C THR A 24 -14.11 46.05 -1.01
N LEU A 25 -13.06 46.75 -1.46
CA LEU A 25 -11.72 46.18 -1.56
C LEU A 25 -11.20 45.68 -0.21
N LEU A 26 -11.43 46.41 0.87
CA LEU A 26 -11.03 45.99 2.22
C LEU A 26 -11.78 44.74 2.69
N ALA A 27 -13.08 44.65 2.40
CA ALA A 27 -13.87 43.46 2.71
C ALA A 27 -13.34 42.24 1.94
N GLU A 28 -13.09 42.39 0.64
CA GLU A 28 -12.50 41.33 -0.19
C GLU A 28 -11.11 40.92 0.30
N MET A 29 -10.25 41.88 0.68
CA MET A 29 -8.94 41.59 1.25
C MET A 29 -9.03 40.80 2.56
N ARG A 30 -10.00 41.11 3.43
CA ARG A 30 -10.24 40.36 4.67
C ARG A 30 -10.72 38.95 4.38
N GLU A 31 -11.65 38.80 3.45
CA GLU A 31 -12.15 37.51 3.03
C GLU A 31 -11.03 36.64 2.43
N MET A 32 -10.22 37.21 1.52
CA MET A 32 -9.07 36.52 0.95
C MET A 32 -8.07 36.09 2.03
N ARG A 33 -7.75 36.97 3.00
CA ARG A 33 -6.89 36.61 4.14
C ARG A 33 -7.47 35.47 4.97
N ALA A 34 -8.78 35.49 5.24
CA ALA A 34 -9.44 34.42 5.96
C ALA A 34 -9.38 33.09 5.18
N ARG A 35 -9.60 33.12 3.87
CA ARG A 35 -9.46 31.95 2.99
C ARG A 35 -8.03 31.42 2.94
N ILE A 36 -7.02 32.29 2.87
CA ILE A 36 -5.61 31.90 2.92
C ILE A 36 -5.31 31.16 4.23
N MET A 37 -5.68 31.73 5.38
CA MET A 37 -5.46 31.07 6.68
C MET A 37 -6.18 29.72 6.78
N ALA A 38 -7.41 29.63 6.24
CA ALA A 38 -8.15 28.36 6.22
C ALA A 38 -7.46 27.29 5.35
N LEU A 39 -6.98 27.68 4.17
CA LEU A 39 -6.25 26.79 3.26
C LEU A 39 -4.89 26.36 3.85
N GLU A 40 -4.16 27.26 4.49
CA GLU A 40 -2.90 26.95 5.18
C GLU A 40 -3.12 25.93 6.30
N SER A 41 -4.16 26.13 7.12
CA SER A 41 -4.56 25.18 8.17
C SER A 41 -4.93 23.80 7.59
N GLN A 42 -5.69 23.77 6.50
CA GLN A 42 -6.03 22.52 5.82
C GLN A 42 -4.81 21.83 5.23
N SER A 43 -3.90 22.58 4.60
CA SER A 43 -2.64 22.07 4.06
C SER A 43 -1.78 21.46 5.16
N GLN A 44 -1.63 22.14 6.30
CA GLN A 44 -0.88 21.62 7.44
C GLN A 44 -1.51 20.33 7.99
N LYS A 45 -2.83 20.25 8.06
CA LYS A 45 -3.54 19.04 8.47
C LYS A 45 -3.26 17.88 7.51
N LEU A 46 -3.34 18.10 6.19
CA LEU A 46 -3.07 17.09 5.18
C LEU A 46 -1.61 16.60 5.23
N VAL A 47 -0.64 17.52 5.40
CA VAL A 47 0.78 17.17 5.58
C VAL A 47 0.96 16.27 6.81
N SER A 48 0.34 16.61 7.94
CA SER A 48 0.43 15.81 9.16
C SER A 48 -0.18 14.40 8.98
N GLN A 49 -1.26 14.28 8.21
CA GLN A 49 -1.88 13.00 7.90
C GLN A 49 -1.01 12.17 6.96
N SER A 50 -0.42 12.79 5.93
CA SER A 50 0.51 12.15 5.01
C SER A 50 1.73 11.59 5.74
N GLN A 51 2.31 12.36 6.69
CA GLN A 51 3.45 11.89 7.49
C GLN A 51 3.09 10.68 8.37
N LYS A 52 1.89 10.68 8.96
CA LYS A 52 1.40 9.52 9.74
C LYS A 52 1.24 8.30 8.85
N LEU A 53 0.60 8.44 7.70
CA LEU A 53 0.40 7.34 6.75
C LEU A 53 1.73 6.78 6.25
N GLU A 54 2.71 7.65 5.94
CA GLU A 54 4.03 7.18 5.51
C GLU A 54 4.77 6.44 6.62
N SER A 55 4.65 6.89 7.88
CA SER A 55 5.21 6.16 9.02
C SER A 55 4.59 4.78 9.19
N HIS A 56 3.27 4.65 9.01
CA HIS A 56 2.59 3.35 9.02
C HIS A 56 3.01 2.47 7.84
N ARG A 57 3.11 3.05 6.64
CA ARG A 57 3.58 2.34 5.44
C ARG A 57 4.98 1.78 5.65
N GLN A 58 5.91 2.60 6.15
CA GLN A 58 7.27 2.18 6.42
C GLN A 58 7.34 1.02 7.43
N LYS A 59 6.57 1.10 8.53
CA LYS A 59 6.49 0.02 9.52
C LYS A 59 5.96 -1.27 8.91
N HIS A 60 4.89 -1.20 8.10
CA HIS A 60 4.32 -2.37 7.43
C HIS A 60 5.33 -2.99 6.46
N MET A 61 6.00 -2.16 5.66
CA MET A 61 7.03 -2.59 4.72
C MET A 61 8.22 -3.25 5.43
N ASP A 62 8.61 -2.79 6.62
CA ASP A 62 9.66 -3.44 7.44
C ASP A 62 9.23 -4.84 7.92
N ILE A 63 7.97 -5.00 8.31
CA ILE A 63 7.39 -6.29 8.71
C ILE A 63 7.39 -7.25 7.51
N ARG A 64 6.91 -6.80 6.34
CA ARG A 64 6.88 -7.60 5.11
C ARG A 64 8.29 -7.96 4.63
N GLN A 65 9.22 -7.01 4.64
CA GLN A 65 10.63 -7.28 4.33
C GLN A 65 11.19 -8.41 5.20
N ARG A 66 10.91 -8.36 6.51
CA ARG A 66 11.35 -9.39 7.44
C ARG A 66 10.77 -10.76 7.12
N ALA A 67 9.50 -10.83 6.73
CA ALA A 67 8.83 -12.07 6.33
C ALA A 67 9.62 -12.75 5.21
N ILE A 68 9.86 -12.00 4.13
CA ILE A 68 10.53 -12.47 2.93
C ILE A 68 11.97 -12.88 3.25
N SER A 69 12.73 -12.02 3.94
CA SER A 69 14.13 -12.34 4.30
C SER A 69 14.25 -13.56 5.19
N THR A 70 13.30 -13.74 6.12
CA THR A 70 13.27 -14.89 7.03
C THR A 70 12.96 -16.17 6.26
N TRP A 71 11.97 -16.13 5.37
CA TRP A 71 11.68 -17.27 4.50
C TRP A 71 12.85 -17.61 3.59
N VAL A 72 13.50 -16.62 2.96
CA VAL A 72 14.70 -16.87 2.14
C VAL A 72 15.80 -17.52 2.96
N ARG A 73 16.06 -17.03 4.19
CA ARG A 73 17.04 -17.64 5.09
C ARG A 73 16.71 -19.10 5.41
N ASP A 74 15.47 -19.36 5.82
CA ASP A 74 15.08 -20.66 6.39
C ASP A 74 14.73 -21.70 5.32
N ALA A 75 13.97 -21.31 4.28
CA ALA A 75 13.51 -22.22 3.24
C ALA A 75 14.58 -22.49 2.17
N LEU A 76 15.40 -21.49 1.85
CA LEU A 76 16.44 -21.61 0.82
C LEU A 76 17.84 -21.88 1.40
N ASN A 77 17.96 -22.03 2.72
CA ASN A 77 19.24 -22.20 3.43
C ASN A 77 20.26 -21.08 3.15
N GLU A 78 19.77 -19.87 2.88
CA GLU A 78 20.56 -18.70 2.57
C GLU A 78 20.93 -17.95 3.86
N ASP A 79 21.58 -18.64 4.80
CA ASP A 79 21.86 -18.13 6.14
C ASP A 79 23.18 -17.37 6.24
N THR A 80 23.15 -16.07 5.91
CA THR A 80 24.30 -15.18 6.04
C THR A 80 24.20 -14.29 7.27
N GLU A 81 25.33 -13.97 7.91
CA GLU A 81 25.35 -13.04 9.06
C GLU A 81 24.81 -11.66 8.71
N ARG A 82 25.04 -11.20 7.48
CA ARG A 82 24.44 -9.97 6.96
C ARG A 82 22.92 -10.03 7.00
N ARG A 83 22.32 -11.10 6.47
CA ARG A 83 20.85 -11.28 6.44
C ARG A 83 20.28 -11.43 7.84
N LYS A 84 20.93 -12.17 8.74
CA LYS A 84 20.54 -12.27 10.16
C LYS A 84 20.49 -10.90 10.82
N GLU A 85 21.51 -10.07 10.61
CA GLU A 85 21.57 -8.72 11.17
C GLU A 85 20.49 -7.80 10.59
N GLU A 86 20.24 -7.87 9.27
CA GLU A 86 19.14 -7.16 8.63
C GLU A 86 17.78 -7.58 9.25
N ILE A 87 17.51 -8.88 9.39
CA ILE A 87 16.29 -9.41 10.05
C ILE A 87 16.14 -8.92 11.49
N ARG A 88 17.23 -8.87 12.27
CA ARG A 88 17.21 -8.40 13.67
C ARG A 88 16.84 -6.92 13.79
N ARG A 89 17.22 -6.09 12.82
CA ARG A 89 16.95 -4.64 12.80
C ARG A 89 15.51 -4.31 12.41
N LEU A 90 14.85 -5.19 11.66
CA LEU A 90 13.48 -5.00 11.22
C LEU A 90 12.48 -5.19 12.37
N ASN A 91 11.30 -4.59 12.22
CA ASN A 91 10.23 -4.64 13.23
C ASN A 91 9.91 -6.11 13.64
N LYS A 92 9.66 -6.31 14.94
CA LYS A 92 9.38 -7.62 15.59
C LYS A 92 7.90 -7.96 15.70
N ASP A 93 7.02 -7.15 15.11
CA ASP A 93 5.60 -7.43 15.08
C ASP A 93 5.29 -8.77 14.38
N VAL A 94 4.18 -9.39 14.79
CA VAL A 94 3.74 -10.70 14.30
C VAL A 94 3.32 -10.57 12.84
N ILE A 95 3.91 -11.41 11.99
CA ILE A 95 3.60 -11.48 10.57
C ILE A 95 2.49 -12.50 10.38
N HIS A 96 1.35 -12.06 9.84
CA HIS A 96 0.28 -12.97 9.45
C HIS A 96 0.30 -13.13 7.93
N GLY A 97 0.87 -14.25 7.47
CA GLY A 97 0.65 -14.76 6.12
C GLY A 97 1.31 -14.01 4.96
N GLY A 98 0.95 -14.42 3.75
CA GLY A 98 1.26 -13.74 2.50
C GLY A 98 0.44 -12.46 2.33
N ASP A 99 0.99 -11.50 1.61
CA ASP A 99 0.35 -10.27 1.17
C ASP A 99 1.02 -9.88 -0.15
N VAL A 100 0.48 -10.39 -1.26
CA VAL A 100 1.06 -10.29 -2.60
C VAL A 100 1.28 -8.84 -3.01
N ARG A 101 0.40 -7.92 -2.60
CA ARG A 101 0.47 -6.50 -2.95
C ARG A 101 1.60 -5.83 -2.18
N SER A 102 1.60 -5.96 -0.85
CA SER A 102 2.63 -5.36 -0.03
C SER A 102 3.99 -5.98 -0.29
N ASP A 103 4.05 -7.28 -0.55
CA ASP A 103 5.29 -7.97 -0.88
C ASP A 103 5.83 -7.52 -2.25
N ALA A 104 4.97 -7.35 -3.27
CA ALA A 104 5.37 -6.81 -4.57
C ALA A 104 6.00 -5.42 -4.42
N MET A 105 5.41 -4.56 -3.58
CA MET A 105 5.96 -3.25 -3.26
C MET A 105 7.31 -3.35 -2.54
N VAL A 106 7.43 -4.22 -1.52
CA VAL A 106 8.69 -4.43 -0.79
C VAL A 106 9.78 -4.88 -1.73
N VAL A 107 9.52 -5.88 -2.56
CA VAL A 107 10.55 -6.37 -3.49
C VAL A 107 10.97 -5.27 -4.45
N THR A 108 10.03 -4.42 -4.91
CA THR A 108 10.30 -3.41 -5.96
C THR A 108 11.07 -2.23 -5.42
N GLU A 109 10.74 -1.81 -4.21
CA GLU A 109 11.34 -0.62 -3.61
C GLU A 109 12.66 -0.92 -2.89
N ARG A 110 12.85 -2.14 -2.35
CA ARG A 110 13.95 -2.43 -1.42
C ARG A 110 14.99 -3.42 -1.93
N TYR A 111 14.67 -4.18 -2.97
CA TYR A 111 15.56 -5.23 -3.48
C TYR A 111 15.96 -4.97 -4.93
N LYS A 112 17.15 -5.45 -5.29
CA LYS A 112 17.62 -5.44 -6.68
C LYS A 112 16.96 -6.60 -7.41
N LYS A 113 16.67 -6.45 -8.71
CA LYS A 113 16.11 -7.55 -9.54
C LYS A 113 16.95 -8.84 -9.54
N SER A 114 18.24 -8.74 -9.23
CA SER A 114 19.17 -9.87 -9.11
C SER A 114 19.25 -10.50 -7.72
N SER A 115 18.52 -10.00 -6.72
CA SER A 115 18.57 -10.55 -5.36
C SER A 115 17.71 -11.81 -5.24
N THR A 116 18.07 -12.67 -4.29
CA THR A 116 17.31 -13.89 -4.00
C THR A 116 15.87 -13.55 -3.60
N GLU A 117 15.66 -12.49 -2.82
CA GLU A 117 14.33 -12.03 -2.38
C GLU A 117 13.44 -11.62 -3.56
N TRP A 118 14.00 -10.88 -4.53
CA TRP A 118 13.26 -10.52 -5.74
C TRP A 118 12.88 -11.75 -6.56
N GLN A 119 13.83 -12.66 -6.79
CA GLN A 119 13.59 -13.90 -7.55
C GLN A 119 12.62 -14.85 -6.85
N SER A 120 12.61 -14.84 -5.51
CA SER A 120 11.74 -15.68 -4.69
C SER A 120 10.26 -15.28 -4.75
N PHE A 121 9.95 -14.06 -5.21
CA PHE A 121 8.58 -13.58 -5.31
C PHE A 121 7.70 -14.51 -6.18
N GLY A 122 8.25 -14.94 -7.32
CA GLY A 122 7.57 -15.91 -8.20
C GLY A 122 7.38 -17.27 -7.54
N THR A 123 8.30 -17.70 -6.69
CA THR A 123 8.13 -18.95 -5.91
C THR A 123 6.97 -18.84 -4.92
N LEU A 124 6.82 -17.68 -4.26
CA LEU A 124 5.77 -17.45 -3.27
C LEU A 124 4.39 -17.35 -3.94
N TYR A 125 4.26 -16.51 -4.97
CA TYR A 125 2.96 -16.10 -5.51
C TYR A 125 2.65 -16.67 -6.89
N GLY A 126 3.65 -17.16 -7.64
CA GLY A 126 3.49 -17.58 -9.03
C GLY A 126 3.44 -16.42 -10.04
N LEU A 127 3.46 -15.17 -9.58
CA LEU A 127 3.48 -13.96 -10.39
C LEU A 127 4.83 -13.25 -10.26
N SER A 128 5.17 -12.38 -11.21
CA SER A 128 6.21 -11.37 -11.01
C SER A 128 5.64 -10.13 -10.30
N PRO A 129 6.48 -9.29 -9.67
CA PRO A 129 6.01 -8.04 -9.05
C PRO A 129 5.42 -7.06 -10.08
N ASP A 130 5.95 -7.09 -11.32
CA ASP A 130 5.48 -6.27 -12.42
C ASP A 130 4.05 -6.73 -12.83
N ASP A 131 3.78 -8.05 -12.91
CA ASP A 131 2.44 -8.58 -13.20
C ASP A 131 1.39 -8.12 -12.17
N VAL A 132 1.74 -8.12 -10.88
CA VAL A 132 0.83 -7.69 -9.80
C VAL A 132 0.43 -6.22 -9.95
N HIS A 133 1.30 -5.39 -10.52
CA HIS A 133 1.00 -3.98 -10.77
C HIS A 133 0.01 -3.81 -11.92
N ASP A 134 0.09 -4.68 -12.93
CA ASP A 134 -0.73 -4.62 -14.15
C ASP A 134 -2.13 -5.25 -13.99
N LEU A 135 -2.36 -6.05 -12.94
CA LEU A 135 -3.66 -6.67 -12.66
C LEU A 135 -4.74 -5.67 -12.24
N ASP A 136 -5.97 -5.89 -12.71
CA ASP A 136 -7.16 -5.21 -12.18
C ASP A 136 -7.53 -5.76 -10.79
N GLN A 137 -6.97 -5.10 -9.77
CA GLN A 137 -7.12 -5.47 -8.36
C GLN A 137 -8.56 -5.50 -7.84
N GLN A 138 -9.51 -4.86 -8.52
CA GLN A 138 -10.93 -4.91 -8.13
C GLN A 138 -11.62 -6.17 -8.66
N ARG A 139 -11.17 -6.67 -9.81
CA ARG A 139 -11.75 -7.84 -10.47
C ARG A 139 -11.15 -9.17 -10.00
N CYS A 140 -9.94 -9.15 -9.42
CA CYS A 140 -9.22 -10.35 -8.98
C CYS A 140 -8.99 -10.45 -7.46
N TYR A 141 -9.85 -9.83 -6.64
CA TYR A 141 -9.63 -9.78 -5.19
C TYR A 141 -9.56 -11.16 -4.52
N GLY A 142 -10.49 -12.07 -4.81
CA GLY A 142 -10.51 -13.42 -4.25
C GLY A 142 -9.33 -14.26 -4.73
N SER A 143 -8.93 -14.08 -5.98
CA SER A 143 -7.76 -14.70 -6.58
C SER A 143 -6.48 -14.28 -5.86
N LEU A 144 -6.29 -12.99 -5.63
CA LEU A 144 -5.13 -12.50 -4.87
C LEU A 144 -5.14 -13.01 -3.42
N GLN A 145 -6.30 -13.09 -2.77
CA GLN A 145 -6.41 -13.70 -1.44
C GLN A 145 -6.04 -15.20 -1.45
N ALA A 146 -6.41 -15.94 -2.50
CA ALA A 146 -6.00 -17.33 -2.66
C ALA A 146 -4.46 -17.42 -2.78
N LEU A 147 -3.83 -16.54 -3.55
CA LEU A 147 -2.36 -16.47 -3.63
C LEU A 147 -1.72 -16.11 -2.27
N ASP A 148 -2.33 -15.21 -1.49
CA ASP A 148 -1.88 -14.88 -0.13
C ASP A 148 -1.93 -16.08 0.81
N ARG A 149 -2.98 -16.90 0.74
CA ARG A 149 -3.09 -18.14 1.51
C ARG A 149 -2.02 -19.14 1.10
N ALA A 150 -1.79 -19.31 -0.20
CA ALA A 150 -0.73 -20.17 -0.71
C ALA A 150 0.66 -19.73 -0.20
N ALA A 151 0.99 -18.45 -0.35
CA ALA A 151 2.24 -17.89 0.17
C ALA A 151 2.33 -18.02 1.69
N SER A 152 1.22 -17.90 2.43
CA SER A 152 1.18 -18.12 3.87
C SER A 152 1.64 -19.51 4.27
N ILE A 153 1.29 -20.56 3.52
CA ILE A 153 1.72 -21.94 3.77
C ILE A 153 3.25 -22.04 3.64
N LEU A 154 3.82 -21.40 2.62
CA LEU A 154 5.26 -21.37 2.37
C LEU A 154 5.99 -20.60 3.47
N LEU A 155 5.51 -19.40 3.82
CA LEU A 155 6.08 -18.52 4.83
C LEU A 155 6.04 -19.15 6.24
N LYS A 156 4.87 -19.67 6.67
CA LYS A 156 4.70 -20.22 8.03
C LYS A 156 5.58 -21.45 8.28
N ASN A 157 5.77 -22.29 7.27
CA ASN A 157 6.45 -23.58 7.41
C ASN A 157 7.86 -23.60 6.81
N ALA A 158 8.39 -22.45 6.38
CA ALA A 158 9.66 -22.33 5.66
C ALA A 158 9.79 -23.36 4.52
N ARG A 159 8.71 -23.61 3.77
CA ARG A 159 8.67 -24.59 2.67
C ARG A 159 9.09 -23.94 1.36
N THR A 160 9.76 -24.72 0.51
CA THR A 160 10.15 -24.32 -0.85
C THR A 160 9.09 -24.62 -1.90
N SER A 161 8.11 -25.48 -1.57
CA SER A 161 7.03 -25.89 -2.47
C SER A 161 5.72 -26.10 -1.72
N LEU A 162 4.63 -25.92 -2.45
CA LEU A 162 3.27 -26.22 -2.01
C LEU A 162 2.97 -27.71 -2.23
N PRO A 163 1.99 -28.28 -1.50
CA PRO A 163 1.41 -29.57 -1.87
C PRO A 163 0.96 -29.56 -3.34
N THR A 164 1.09 -30.70 -4.03
CA THR A 164 0.88 -30.81 -5.49
C THR A 164 -0.45 -30.22 -5.96
N GLU A 165 -1.56 -30.57 -5.29
CA GLU A 165 -2.88 -30.06 -5.65
C GLU A 165 -3.00 -28.55 -5.46
N VAL A 166 -2.46 -28.03 -4.35
CA VAL A 166 -2.44 -26.58 -4.05
C VAL A 166 -1.57 -25.83 -5.06
N MET A 167 -0.43 -26.42 -5.47
CA MET A 167 0.45 -25.87 -6.49
C MET A 167 -0.24 -25.79 -7.84
N LYS A 168 -0.96 -26.85 -8.25
CA LYS A 168 -1.69 -26.90 -9.50
C LYS A 168 -2.79 -25.85 -9.54
N THR A 169 -3.65 -25.77 -8.52
CA THR A 169 -4.71 -24.76 -8.48
C THR A 169 -4.14 -23.34 -8.44
N ARG A 170 -3.01 -23.12 -7.75
CA ARG A 170 -2.30 -21.82 -7.81
C ARG A 170 -1.87 -21.48 -9.23
N GLN A 171 -1.28 -22.44 -9.95
CA GLN A 171 -0.85 -22.24 -11.34
C GLN A 171 -2.03 -21.95 -12.26
N ASP A 172 -3.15 -22.65 -12.09
CA ASP A 172 -4.39 -22.43 -12.85
C ASP A 172 -4.92 -21.01 -12.61
N ILE A 173 -4.99 -20.55 -11.35
CA ILE A 173 -5.40 -19.18 -11.00
C ILE A 173 -4.45 -18.16 -11.65
N VAL A 174 -3.14 -18.35 -11.54
CA VAL A 174 -2.14 -17.45 -12.15
C VAL A 174 -2.31 -17.39 -13.66
N ALA A 175 -2.49 -18.52 -14.35
CA ALA A 175 -2.69 -18.55 -15.79
C ALA A 175 -3.92 -17.74 -16.21
N MET A 176 -5.07 -17.97 -15.56
CA MET A 176 -6.31 -17.22 -15.83
C MET A 176 -6.14 -15.71 -15.59
N LEU A 177 -5.42 -15.31 -14.53
CA LEU A 177 -5.12 -13.89 -14.27
C LEU A 177 -4.28 -13.26 -15.37
N MET A 178 -3.28 -13.97 -15.90
CA MET A 178 -2.42 -13.48 -16.98
C MET A 178 -3.13 -13.42 -18.33
N GLU A 179 -4.17 -14.24 -18.53
CA GLU A 179 -5.02 -14.23 -19.72
C GLU A 179 -6.18 -13.22 -19.61
N GLY A 180 -6.38 -12.60 -18.44
CA GLY A 180 -7.47 -11.65 -18.18
C GLY A 180 -8.82 -12.31 -17.91
N GLU A 181 -8.85 -13.62 -17.70
CA GLU A 181 -10.02 -14.45 -17.36
C GLU A 181 -10.37 -14.32 -15.87
N TYR A 182 -10.68 -13.08 -15.45
CA TYR A 182 -10.88 -12.78 -14.02
C TYR A 182 -12.07 -13.52 -13.40
N GLU A 183 -13.14 -13.77 -14.15
CA GLU A 183 -14.34 -14.44 -13.61
C GLU A 183 -14.05 -15.92 -13.28
N GLU A 184 -13.35 -16.61 -14.18
CA GLU A 184 -12.89 -17.98 -14.02
C GLU A 184 -11.85 -18.11 -12.91
N ALA A 185 -10.91 -17.15 -12.83
CA ALA A 185 -9.94 -17.07 -11.74
C ALA A 185 -10.63 -16.94 -10.38
N GLU A 186 -11.61 -16.02 -10.25
CA GLU A 186 -12.38 -15.83 -9.01
C GLU A 186 -13.17 -17.08 -8.63
N LYS A 187 -13.84 -17.71 -9.60
CA LYS A 187 -14.58 -18.96 -9.37
C LYS A 187 -13.66 -20.06 -8.83
N THR A 188 -12.48 -20.22 -9.44
CA THR A 188 -11.48 -21.21 -9.01
C THR A 188 -10.97 -20.88 -7.62
N SER A 189 -10.65 -19.61 -7.35
CA SER A 189 -10.16 -19.12 -6.06
C SER A 189 -11.13 -19.35 -4.90
N SER A 190 -12.45 -19.33 -5.16
CA SER A 190 -13.48 -19.53 -4.13
C SER A 190 -13.45 -20.93 -3.49
N THR A 191 -12.94 -21.91 -4.22
CA THR A 191 -12.76 -23.29 -3.75
C THR A 191 -11.37 -23.55 -3.17
N PHE A 192 -10.47 -22.58 -3.25
CA PHE A 192 -9.07 -22.74 -2.88
C PHE A 192 -8.86 -22.59 -1.36
N LEU A 193 -8.44 -23.69 -0.72
CA LEU A 193 -8.11 -23.75 0.71
C LEU A 193 -9.27 -23.29 1.63
N CYS A 194 -10.51 -23.54 1.22
CA CYS A 194 -11.70 -23.27 2.03
C CYS A 194 -12.03 -24.39 3.03
N GLU A 195 -11.34 -25.53 2.96
CA GLU A 195 -11.49 -26.59 3.96
C GLU A 195 -10.60 -26.31 5.17
N ASP A 196 -11.22 -26.31 6.35
CA ASP A 196 -10.67 -25.92 7.65
C ASP A 196 -9.20 -26.35 7.84
N GLU A 197 -8.37 -25.42 8.33
CA GLU A 197 -7.00 -25.66 8.85
C GLU A 197 -6.95 -26.69 10.02
N SER A 198 -8.03 -27.44 10.29
CA SER A 198 -8.16 -28.41 11.37
C SER A 198 -7.69 -29.83 11.01
N SER A 199 -7.47 -30.17 9.73
CA SER A 199 -7.16 -31.54 9.31
C SER A 199 -5.69 -31.82 8.95
N VAL A 200 -4.82 -30.79 8.85
CA VAL A 200 -3.40 -30.96 8.44
C VAL A 200 -2.44 -30.98 9.64
N ALA A 201 -2.92 -31.41 10.81
CA ALA A 201 -2.12 -31.61 12.03
C ALA A 201 -1.78 -33.08 12.31
N GLY A 202 -1.76 -33.94 11.29
CA GLY A 202 -1.38 -35.34 11.44
C GLY A 202 -0.88 -35.95 10.15
N GLU A 203 0.43 -35.87 9.94
CA GLU A 203 1.28 -36.91 9.33
C GLU A 203 2.76 -36.55 9.50
#